data_AF-A0A1Q8AJ19-F1
#
_entry.id   AF-A0A1Q8AJ19-F1
#
_cell.length_a   1.000
_cell.length_b   1.000
_cell.length_c   1.000
_cell.angle_alpha   90.00
_cell.angle_beta   90.00
_cell.angle_gamma   90.00
#
_symmetry.space_group_name_H-M   'P 1'
#
loop_
_entity.id
_entity.type
_entity.pdbx_description
1 polymer ?
#
loop_
_entity_poly.entity_id
_entity_poly.type
_entity_poly.pdbx_seq_one_letter_code
_entity_poly.pdbx_strand_id
1 'polypeptide(L)'
;MAGSLVEGRHEFSVPIDSAVDGVMFSVSLQCLESVDVLKPRVTWSRTPRPESSINFVPAESSRCRNPNRASGGCACQATAWAFSWCRQRATRRSAESSSSAKGGRPGHEGLFPTHAPPRAGVPQLLAIEINGTVSDVRARLVTSAFEQVAAFPLRESSSSADDHEFVVAVTPPATAFRVVVSGVDGAGWPFQRVHAPLFEPAPR
;
A
#
# COMPACT_ATOMS: atom_id res chain seq x y z
N MET A 1 -3.84 3.40 4.78
CA MET A 1 -5.01 2.92 5.53
C MET A 1 -5.48 4.06 6.39
N ALA A 2 -6.73 4.49 6.24
CA ALA A 2 -7.40 5.43 7.14
C ALA A 2 -8.58 4.68 7.78
N GLY A 3 -8.73 4.78 9.10
CA GLY A 3 -9.84 4.18 9.85
C GLY A 3 -11.07 5.08 9.87
N SER A 4 -12.26 4.49 10.04
CA SER A 4 -13.54 5.21 10.19
C SER A 4 -13.97 5.21 11.67
N LEU A 5 -14.49 6.34 12.16
CA LEU A 5 -15.01 6.50 13.52
C LEU A 5 -16.48 6.06 13.61
N VAL A 6 -16.73 4.79 13.30
CA VAL A 6 -18.06 4.20 13.47
C VAL A 6 -18.00 3.23 14.64
N GLU A 7 -18.99 3.24 15.51
CA GLU A 7 -19.10 2.26 16.59
C GLU A 7 -19.28 0.86 15.98
N GLY A 8 -18.52 -0.13 16.45
CA GLY A 8 -18.62 -1.51 15.98
C GLY A 8 -17.30 -2.27 15.94
N ARG A 9 -17.38 -3.51 15.43
CA ARG A 9 -16.21 -4.35 15.16
C ARG A 9 -15.58 -3.94 13.84
N HIS A 10 -14.31 -3.55 13.91
CA HIS A 10 -13.50 -3.22 12.74
C HIS A 10 -12.49 -4.32 12.46
N GLU A 11 -12.45 -4.79 11.22
CA GLU A 11 -11.46 -5.75 10.76
C GLU A 11 -10.56 -5.11 9.71
N PHE A 12 -9.26 -5.11 9.98
CA PHE A 12 -8.23 -4.62 9.09
C PHE A 12 -7.37 -5.79 8.62
N SER A 13 -7.37 -6.04 7.31
CA SER A 13 -6.48 -7.03 6.69
C SER A 13 -5.34 -6.33 5.98
N VAL A 14 -4.12 -6.78 6.24
CA VAL A 14 -2.90 -6.24 5.64
C VAL A 14 -2.19 -7.35 4.89
N PRO A 15 -2.05 -7.26 3.56
CA PRO A 15 -1.27 -8.23 2.81
C PRO A 15 0.20 -8.13 3.21
N ILE A 16 0.80 -9.27 3.55
CA ILE A 16 2.23 -9.39 3.85
C ILE A 16 2.85 -10.22 2.75
N ASP A 17 3.80 -9.64 2.04
CA ASP A 17 4.61 -10.32 1.04
C ASP A 17 6.05 -10.53 1.52
N SER A 18 6.86 -11.19 0.69
CA SER A 18 8.24 -11.56 1.01
C SER A 18 9.16 -10.37 1.33
N ALA A 19 8.78 -9.15 0.93
CA ALA A 19 9.59 -7.96 1.18
C ALA A 19 9.22 -7.23 2.48
N VAL A 20 8.15 -7.61 3.17
CA VAL A 20 7.73 -6.97 4.43
C VAL A 20 8.42 -7.64 5.62
N ASP A 21 9.35 -6.91 6.28
CA ASP A 21 10.06 -7.41 7.47
C ASP A 21 9.23 -7.29 8.76
N GLY A 22 8.24 -6.41 8.74
CA GLY A 22 7.40 -6.18 9.90
C GLY A 22 6.24 -5.26 9.62
N VAL A 23 5.17 -5.49 10.37
CA VAL A 23 3.97 -4.67 10.37
C VAL A 23 3.76 -4.11 11.76
N MET A 24 3.56 -2.80 11.85
CA MET A 24 3.23 -2.10 13.09
C MET A 24 1.82 -1.55 12.98
N PHE A 25 0.96 -1.96 13.90
CA PHE A 25 -0.38 -1.42 14.07
C PHE A 25 -0.36 -0.46 15.27
N SER A 26 -0.78 0.78 15.03
CA SER A 26 -1.06 1.75 16.09
C SER A 26 -2.56 1.91 16.15
N VAL A 27 -3.18 1.49 17.26
CA VAL A 27 -4.62 1.63 17.47
C VAL A 27 -4.84 2.59 18.62
N SER A 28 -5.58 3.68 18.36
CA SER A 28 -6.03 4.60 19.40
C SER A 28 -7.52 4.41 19.60
N LEU A 29 -7.90 3.97 20.79
CA LEU A 29 -9.30 3.80 21.19
C LEU A 29 -9.67 4.81 22.28
N GLN A 30 -10.84 5.42 22.16
CA GLN A 30 -11.53 6.07 23.28
C GLN A 30 -12.54 5.05 23.81
N CYS A 31 -12.43 4.68 25.09
CA CYS A 31 -13.22 3.63 25.76
C CYS A 31 -12.95 2.20 25.24
N LEU A 32 -11.84 1.60 25.69
CA LEU A 32 -11.35 0.30 25.20
C LEU A 32 -12.19 -0.87 25.74
N GLU A 33 -12.84 -1.63 24.86
CA GLU A 33 -13.37 -2.95 25.21
C GLU A 33 -12.34 -4.06 24.90
N SER A 34 -11.86 -4.16 23.65
CA SER A 34 -10.79 -5.10 23.28
C SER A 34 -10.13 -4.82 21.91
N VAL A 35 -8.85 -5.22 21.78
CA VAL A 35 -8.13 -5.33 20.50
C VAL A 35 -7.50 -6.71 20.38
N ASP A 36 -7.85 -7.43 19.33
CA ASP A 36 -7.30 -8.74 18.98
C ASP A 36 -6.41 -8.62 17.73
N VAL A 37 -5.11 -8.89 17.90
CA VAL A 37 -4.19 -9.01 16.76
C VAL A 37 -4.02 -10.47 16.39
N LEU A 38 -4.58 -10.85 15.25
CA LEU A 38 -4.54 -12.20 14.73
C LEU A 38 -3.27 -12.39 13.89
N LYS A 39 -2.44 -13.36 14.29
CA LYS A 39 -1.29 -13.77 13.47
C LYS A 39 -1.77 -14.28 12.10
N PRO A 40 -0.96 -14.06 11.04
CA PRO A 40 -1.20 -14.67 9.74
C PRO A 40 -1.18 -16.19 9.91
N ARG A 41 -2.34 -16.83 9.71
CA ARG A 41 -2.47 -18.29 9.76
C ARG A 41 -2.48 -18.83 8.34
N VAL A 42 -1.56 -19.75 8.05
CA VAL A 42 -1.47 -20.45 6.77
C VAL A 42 -2.55 -21.54 6.63
N THR A 43 -3.23 -21.89 7.73
CA THR A 43 -4.30 -22.90 7.77
C THR A 43 -5.20 -22.69 8.99
N TRP A 44 -6.52 -22.84 8.82
CA TRP A 44 -7.51 -22.84 9.90
C TRP A 44 -7.38 -24.11 10.74
N SER A 45 -6.52 -24.10 11.76
CA SER A 45 -6.57 -25.08 12.84
C SER A 45 -6.53 -24.37 14.18
N ARG A 46 -7.51 -24.74 15.03
CA ARG A 46 -7.84 -24.07 16.28
C ARG A 46 -6.94 -24.59 17.41
N THR A 47 -5.69 -24.16 17.44
CA THR A 47 -4.84 -24.33 18.63
C THR A 47 -3.88 -23.16 18.80
N PRO A 48 -3.86 -22.48 19.96
CA PRO A 48 -2.88 -21.43 20.24
C PRO A 48 -1.52 -22.06 20.58
N ARG A 49 -0.45 -21.61 19.92
CA ARG A 49 0.94 -21.83 20.36
C ARG A 49 1.54 -20.50 20.84
N PRO A 50 2.17 -20.45 22.03
CA PRO A 50 2.82 -19.25 22.53
C PRO A 50 4.27 -19.23 22.02
N GLU A 51 4.56 -18.46 20.98
CA GLU A 51 5.94 -18.01 20.68
C GLU A 51 5.89 -16.82 19.70
N SER A 52 5.88 -15.62 20.27
CA SER A 52 6.29 -14.34 19.68
C SER A 52 6.26 -13.33 20.82
N SER A 53 7.34 -12.57 21.03
CA SER A 53 7.34 -11.49 22.01
C SER A 53 6.41 -10.38 21.52
N ILE A 54 5.22 -10.32 22.11
CA ILE A 54 4.33 -9.16 22.03
C ILE A 54 4.76 -8.24 23.17
N ASN A 55 5.37 -7.11 22.84
CA ASN A 55 5.71 -6.09 23.84
C ASN A 55 4.49 -5.19 24.03
N PHE A 56 3.93 -5.20 25.23
CA PHE A 56 2.80 -4.36 25.60
C PHE A 56 3.30 -3.09 26.30
N VAL A 57 2.88 -1.91 25.81
CA VAL A 57 3.10 -0.60 26.45
C VAL A 57 1.77 0.14 26.44
N PRO A 58 1.37 0.86 27.51
CA PRO A 58 0.11 1.62 27.52
C PRO A 58 0.19 2.76 26.49
N ALA A 59 -0.87 2.95 25.70
CA ALA A 59 -0.89 3.47 24.31
C ALA A 59 -0.58 2.36 23.29
N GLU A 60 -1.62 1.59 22.97
CA GLU A 60 -1.53 0.27 22.35
C GLU A 60 -0.96 0.30 20.92
N SER A 61 0.33 0.01 20.83
CA SER A 61 1.01 -0.31 19.58
C SER A 61 1.35 -1.80 19.57
N SER A 62 0.74 -2.54 18.63
CA SER A 62 1.03 -3.95 18.45
C SER A 62 1.98 -4.13 17.27
N ARG A 63 3.12 -4.79 17.51
CA ARG A 63 4.11 -5.08 16.47
C ARG A 63 4.11 -6.58 16.15
N CYS A 64 3.78 -6.92 14.91
CA CYS A 64 4.02 -8.25 14.37
C CYS A 64 5.45 -8.29 13.81
N ARG A 65 6.38 -8.89 14.55
CA ARG A 65 7.74 -9.20 14.06
C ARG A 65 7.79 -10.61 13.53
N ASN A 66 8.41 -10.76 12.36
CA ASN A 66 8.76 -12.04 11.76
C ASN A 66 7.55 -12.99 11.62
N PRO A 67 6.54 -12.65 10.79
CA PRO A 67 5.59 -13.65 10.35
C PRO A 67 6.43 -14.73 9.67
N ASN A 68 6.50 -15.90 10.28
CA ASN A 68 7.27 -17.02 9.78
C ASN A 68 7.01 -17.14 8.27
N ARG A 69 8.06 -17.25 7.43
CA ARG A 69 8.14 -17.11 5.94
C ARG A 69 7.01 -17.73 5.07
N ALA A 70 6.03 -18.39 5.67
CA ALA A 70 4.80 -18.77 5.02
C ALA A 70 3.84 -17.58 4.91
N SER A 71 3.36 -17.35 3.70
CA SER A 71 2.34 -16.35 3.40
C SER A 71 1.14 -16.40 4.33
N GLY A 72 0.69 -15.23 4.74
CA GLY A 72 -0.61 -14.99 5.33
C GLY A 72 -0.76 -13.52 5.63
N GLY A 73 -1.95 -12.96 5.43
CA GLY A 73 -2.23 -11.59 5.84
C GLY A 73 -2.23 -11.48 7.37
N CYS A 74 -1.67 -10.40 7.92
CA CYS A 74 -1.98 -10.04 9.30
C CYS A 74 -3.40 -9.47 9.34
N ALA A 75 -4.22 -9.94 10.27
CA ALA A 75 -5.51 -9.34 10.55
C ALA A 75 -5.49 -8.70 11.93
N CYS A 76 -5.94 -7.45 12.02
CA CYS A 76 -6.19 -6.78 13.28
C CYS A 76 -7.68 -6.56 13.41
N GLN A 77 -8.24 -7.06 14.50
CA GLN A 77 -9.62 -6.86 14.87
C GLN A 77 -9.65 -5.94 16.09
N ALA A 78 -10.40 -4.84 16.01
CA ALA A 78 -10.59 -3.94 17.13
C ALA A 78 -12.09 -3.74 17.38
N THR A 79 -12.48 -3.68 18.65
CA THR A 79 -13.86 -3.42 19.09
C THR A 79 -13.83 -2.18 19.96
N ALA A 80 -14.05 -1.00 19.34
CA ALA A 80 -14.23 0.32 19.94
C ALA A 80 -14.10 1.40 18.85
N TRP A 81 -14.19 2.67 19.25
CA TRP A 81 -13.88 3.83 18.40
C TRP A 81 -12.40 3.80 18.02
N ALA A 82 -12.05 3.31 16.83
CA ALA A 82 -10.67 2.96 16.49
C ALA A 82 -10.07 3.81 15.37
N PHE A 83 -8.96 4.48 15.68
CA PHE A 83 -8.03 4.93 14.64
C PHE A 83 -6.90 3.91 14.53
N SER A 84 -6.84 3.17 13.42
CA SER A 84 -5.79 2.19 13.14
C SER A 84 -4.86 2.68 12.03
N TRP A 85 -3.57 2.81 12.33
CA TRP A 85 -2.54 3.03 11.33
C TRP A 85 -1.61 1.81 11.25
N CYS A 86 -1.53 1.21 10.08
CA CYS A 86 -0.57 0.16 9.78
C CYS A 86 0.61 0.72 8.97
N ARG A 87 1.82 0.60 9.53
CA ARG A 87 3.08 0.89 8.84
C ARG A 87 3.80 -0.42 8.52
N GLN A 88 3.98 -0.69 7.24
CA GLN A 88 4.81 -1.79 6.76
C GLN A 88 6.25 -1.30 6.65
N ARG A 89 7.20 -2.03 7.24
CA ARG A 89 8.62 -1.84 6.98
C ARG A 89 9.02 -2.90 5.97
N ALA A 90 9.28 -2.48 4.73
CA ALA A 90 9.77 -3.37 3.69
C ALA A 90 11.28 -3.16 3.48
N THR A 91 12.05 -4.22 3.29
CA THR A 91 13.51 -4.09 3.16
C THR A 91 13.92 -3.60 1.79
N ARG A 92 13.18 -3.86 0.69
CA ARG A 92 13.66 -3.52 -0.68
C ARG A 92 12.62 -3.24 -1.78
N ARG A 93 11.30 -3.24 -1.52
CA ARG A 93 10.30 -2.97 -2.58
C ARG A 93 9.54 -1.68 -2.33
N SER A 94 9.98 -0.59 -2.98
CA SER A 94 9.25 0.67 -3.06
C SER A 94 8.37 0.65 -4.31
N ALA A 95 7.17 1.24 -4.20
CA ALA A 95 6.41 1.65 -5.37
C ALA A 95 6.38 3.18 -5.33
N GLU A 96 7.21 3.80 -6.14
CA GLU A 96 7.25 5.26 -6.26
C GLU A 96 6.37 5.64 -7.44
N SER A 97 5.58 6.70 -7.25
CA SER A 97 4.76 7.22 -8.33
C SER A 97 4.84 8.73 -8.35
N SER A 98 5.05 9.29 -9.54
CA SER A 98 5.07 10.74 -9.73
C SER A 98 4.32 11.11 -11.00
N SER A 99 3.71 12.30 -10.98
CA SER A 99 3.27 12.92 -12.22
C SER A 99 4.50 13.33 -13.01
N SER A 100 4.49 13.09 -14.32
CA SER A 100 5.64 13.36 -15.18
C SER A 100 5.23 14.14 -16.42
N ALA A 101 6.18 14.92 -16.94
CA ALA A 101 6.05 15.58 -18.23
C ALA A 101 7.28 15.27 -19.08
N LYS A 102 7.10 15.24 -20.40
CA LYS A 102 8.23 15.24 -21.34
C LYS A 102 8.94 16.59 -21.25
N GLY A 103 10.24 16.56 -21.08
CA GLY A 103 11.09 17.75 -21.00
C GLY A 103 12.53 17.43 -21.37
N GLY A 104 13.44 18.35 -21.05
CA GLY A 104 14.87 18.22 -21.34
C GLY A 104 15.34 19.17 -22.44
N ARG A 105 16.66 19.29 -22.58
CA ARG A 105 17.29 20.03 -23.68
C ARG A 105 17.43 19.13 -24.91
N PRO A 106 17.51 19.70 -26.13
CA PRO A 106 17.71 18.91 -27.34
C PRO A 106 18.85 17.89 -27.21
N GLY A 107 18.57 16.62 -27.45
CA GLY A 107 19.51 15.50 -27.31
C GLY A 107 19.63 14.90 -25.89
N HIS A 108 18.87 15.42 -24.92
CA HIS A 108 18.73 14.88 -23.57
C HIS A 108 17.26 14.98 -23.10
N GLU A 109 16.34 14.61 -23.98
CA GLU A 109 14.92 14.56 -23.67
C GLU A 109 14.59 13.37 -22.76
N GLY A 110 13.66 13.56 -21.84
CA GLY A 110 13.28 12.54 -20.86
C GLY A 110 11.96 12.85 -20.16
N LEU A 111 11.56 11.94 -19.28
CA LEU A 111 10.46 12.16 -18.35
C LEU A 111 11.01 12.80 -17.08
N PHE A 112 10.43 13.93 -16.71
CA PHE A 112 10.80 14.64 -15.49
C PHE A 112 9.62 14.68 -14.53
N PRO A 113 9.84 14.40 -13.23
CA PRO A 113 8.81 14.58 -12.22
C PRO A 113 8.30 16.02 -12.24
N THR A 114 6.98 16.17 -12.18
CA THR A 114 6.34 17.48 -12.03
C THR A 114 5.99 17.70 -10.57
N HIS A 115 6.41 18.83 -10.01
CA HIS A 115 5.98 19.27 -8.68
C HIS A 115 4.57 19.86 -8.66
N ALA A 116 3.95 20.05 -9.83
CA ALA A 116 2.59 20.53 -9.93
C ALA A 116 1.58 19.44 -9.51
N PRO A 117 0.46 19.80 -8.86
CA PRO A 117 -0.60 18.86 -8.57
C PRO A 117 -1.20 18.30 -9.88
N PRO A 118 -1.68 17.05 -9.89
CA PRO A 118 -2.34 16.49 -11.06
C PRO A 118 -3.58 17.33 -11.42
N ARG A 119 -3.84 17.57 -12.71
CA ARG A 119 -5.06 18.27 -13.15
C ARG A 119 -6.22 17.31 -13.38
N ALA A 120 -7.38 17.57 -12.78
CA ALA A 120 -8.56 16.74 -12.93
C ALA A 120 -9.07 16.71 -14.38
N GLY A 121 -9.44 15.53 -14.88
CA GLY A 121 -10.05 15.36 -16.20
C GLY A 121 -9.11 15.58 -17.39
N VAL A 122 -7.82 15.85 -17.16
CA VAL A 122 -6.81 16.02 -18.21
C VAL A 122 -5.84 14.85 -18.19
N PRO A 123 -5.65 14.12 -19.33
CA PRO A 123 -4.65 13.07 -19.41
C PRO A 123 -3.24 13.57 -19.06
N GLN A 124 -2.58 12.88 -18.14
CA GLN A 124 -1.23 13.16 -17.63
C GLN A 124 -0.43 11.86 -17.55
N LEU A 125 0.90 11.96 -17.65
CA LEU A 125 1.76 10.79 -17.48
C LEU A 125 1.97 10.52 -15.99
N LEU A 126 1.83 9.25 -15.63
CA LEU A 126 2.17 8.70 -14.33
C LEU A 126 3.32 7.71 -14.55
N ALA A 127 4.47 7.99 -13.92
CA ALA A 127 5.56 7.04 -13.81
C ALA A 127 5.36 6.21 -12.53
N ILE A 128 5.56 4.90 -12.62
CA ILE A 128 5.52 3.96 -11.51
C ILE A 128 6.78 3.11 -11.57
N GLU A 129 7.58 3.14 -10.51
CA GLU A 129 8.78 2.33 -10.36
C GLU A 129 8.54 1.22 -9.34
N ILE A 130 8.88 -0.02 -9.69
CA ILE A 130 8.74 -1.18 -8.82
C ILE A 130 10.07 -1.94 -8.80
N ASN A 131 10.60 -2.14 -7.60
CA ASN A 131 11.83 -2.89 -7.41
C ASN A 131 11.54 -4.36 -7.04
N GLY A 132 12.43 -5.25 -7.49
CA GLY A 132 12.39 -6.70 -7.41
C GLY A 132 11.57 -7.35 -8.52
N THR A 133 11.84 -8.64 -8.76
CA THR A 133 11.09 -9.44 -9.73
C THR A 133 9.59 -9.45 -9.42
N VAL A 134 8.79 -9.07 -10.40
CA VAL A 134 7.32 -9.03 -10.32
C VAL A 134 6.66 -9.53 -11.61
N SER A 135 5.42 -9.99 -11.48
CA SER A 135 4.55 -10.41 -12.59
C SER A 135 3.10 -10.02 -12.28
N ASP A 136 2.23 -10.07 -13.29
CA ASP A 136 0.80 -9.74 -13.18
C ASP A 136 0.52 -8.37 -12.54
N VAL A 137 1.39 -7.39 -12.82
CA VAL A 137 1.32 -6.06 -12.21
C VAL A 137 0.08 -5.31 -12.71
N ARG A 138 -0.69 -4.76 -11.78
CA ARG A 138 -1.88 -3.94 -12.02
C ARG A 138 -1.80 -2.69 -11.18
N ALA A 139 -2.33 -1.59 -11.70
CA ALA A 139 -2.46 -0.34 -10.96
C ALA A 139 -3.88 0.23 -11.02
N ARG A 140 -4.25 0.91 -9.95
CA ARG A 140 -5.54 1.59 -9.79
C ARG A 140 -5.40 2.85 -8.97
N LEU A 141 -6.31 3.79 -9.18
CA LEU A 141 -6.52 4.94 -8.33
C LEU A 141 -7.59 4.61 -7.29
N VAL A 142 -7.35 4.98 -6.04
CA VAL A 142 -8.31 4.80 -4.94
C VAL A 142 -8.47 6.08 -4.13
N THR A 143 -9.62 6.28 -3.49
CA THR A 143 -9.84 7.39 -2.55
C THR A 143 -9.05 7.21 -1.25
N SER A 144 -9.12 8.18 -0.34
CA SER A 144 -8.61 8.03 1.03
C SER A 144 -9.26 6.87 1.80
N ALA A 145 -10.50 6.52 1.44
CA ALA A 145 -11.25 5.37 1.94
C ALA A 145 -10.95 4.06 1.18
N PHE A 146 -9.97 4.07 0.26
CA PHE A 146 -9.60 2.91 -0.57
C PHE A 146 -10.68 2.42 -1.54
N GLU A 147 -11.69 3.25 -1.81
CA GLU A 147 -12.67 2.98 -2.87
C GLU A 147 -12.00 3.19 -4.23
N GLN A 148 -12.16 2.23 -5.13
CA GLN A 148 -11.58 2.34 -6.47
C GLN A 148 -12.30 3.40 -7.30
N VAL A 149 -11.55 4.37 -7.81
CA VAL A 149 -12.08 5.45 -8.67
C VAL A 149 -11.66 5.30 -10.12
N ALA A 150 -10.53 4.67 -10.39
CA ALA A 150 -10.10 4.34 -11.74
C ALA A 150 -9.15 3.14 -11.75
N ALA A 151 -9.12 2.40 -12.85
CA ALA A 151 -8.08 1.42 -13.16
C ALA A 151 -7.50 1.74 -14.54
N PHE A 152 -6.23 1.43 -14.75
CA PHE A 152 -5.56 1.74 -16.00
C PHE A 152 -4.59 0.61 -16.38
N PRO A 153 -4.47 0.29 -17.68
CA PRO A 153 -3.53 -0.73 -18.13
C PRO A 153 -2.11 -0.22 -17.92
N LEU A 154 -1.29 -1.02 -17.25
CA LEU A 154 0.15 -0.75 -17.17
C LEU A 154 0.80 -1.22 -18.46
N ARG A 155 1.68 -0.38 -19.00
CA ARG A 155 2.62 -0.76 -20.04
C ARG A 155 4.01 -0.51 -19.50
N GLU A 156 4.81 -1.56 -19.50
CA GLU A 156 6.20 -1.49 -19.10
C GLU A 156 6.96 -0.63 -20.12
N SER A 157 7.62 0.39 -19.62
CA SER A 157 8.44 1.31 -20.41
C SER A 157 9.88 0.82 -20.46
N SER A 158 10.39 0.35 -19.33
CA SER A 158 11.70 -0.26 -19.20
C SER A 158 11.69 -1.34 -18.12
N SER A 159 12.55 -2.36 -18.28
CA SER A 159 12.66 -3.47 -17.34
C SER A 159 14.11 -3.93 -17.23
N SER A 160 14.61 -4.05 -16.00
CA SER A 160 15.83 -4.77 -15.65
C SER A 160 15.47 -6.03 -14.82
N ALA A 161 16.45 -6.82 -14.40
CA ALA A 161 16.19 -8.02 -13.59
C ALA A 161 15.50 -7.70 -12.24
N ASP A 162 15.75 -6.49 -11.72
CA ASP A 162 15.30 -6.06 -10.40
C ASP A 162 14.57 -4.72 -10.40
N ASP A 163 14.44 -4.02 -11.53
CA ASP A 163 13.77 -2.73 -11.61
C ASP A 163 12.78 -2.70 -12.76
N HIS A 164 11.54 -2.33 -12.49
CA HIS A 164 10.47 -2.24 -13.47
C HIS A 164 9.90 -0.83 -13.49
N GLU A 165 9.92 -0.19 -14.66
CA GLU A 165 9.37 1.14 -14.85
C GLU A 165 8.14 1.08 -15.75
N PHE A 166 7.02 1.61 -15.26
CA PHE A 166 5.78 1.71 -16.01
C PHE A 166 5.45 3.18 -16.22
N VAL A 167 5.19 3.56 -17.47
CA VAL A 167 4.76 4.91 -17.82
C VAL A 167 3.40 4.83 -18.50
N VAL A 168 2.40 5.46 -17.88
CA VAL A 168 1.01 5.35 -18.33
C VAL A 168 0.33 6.70 -18.35
N ALA A 169 -0.47 6.95 -19.38
CA ALA A 169 -1.38 8.08 -19.42
C ALA A 169 -2.60 7.80 -18.54
N VAL A 170 -2.77 8.60 -17.49
CA VAL A 170 -3.92 8.54 -16.57
C VAL A 170 -4.72 9.83 -16.67
N THR A 171 -6.03 9.74 -16.50
CA THR A 171 -6.89 10.93 -16.36
C THR A 171 -7.26 11.05 -14.89
N PRO A 172 -6.65 11.97 -14.12
CA PRO A 172 -6.93 12.10 -12.70
C PRO A 172 -8.40 12.44 -12.43
N PRO A 173 -9.03 11.83 -11.41
CA PRO A 173 -10.36 12.23 -10.97
C PRO A 173 -10.34 13.63 -10.37
N ALA A 174 -11.51 14.23 -10.16
CA ALA A 174 -11.65 15.49 -9.43
C ALA A 174 -11.50 15.34 -7.90
N THR A 175 -11.54 14.10 -7.40
CA THR A 175 -11.41 13.77 -5.98
C THR A 175 -9.98 13.38 -5.62
N ALA A 176 -9.56 13.67 -4.39
CA ALA A 176 -8.28 13.22 -3.86
C ALA A 176 -8.09 11.70 -3.99
N PHE A 177 -6.90 11.26 -4.40
CA PHE A 177 -6.65 9.86 -4.71
C PHE A 177 -5.23 9.38 -4.36
N ARG A 178 -5.07 8.07 -4.27
CA ARG A 178 -3.80 7.36 -4.11
C ARG A 178 -3.60 6.39 -5.27
N VAL A 179 -2.36 6.10 -5.59
CA VAL A 179 -2.00 5.01 -6.50
C VAL A 179 -1.82 3.73 -5.69
N VAL A 180 -2.50 2.68 -6.10
CA VAL A 180 -2.33 1.32 -5.57
C VAL A 180 -1.80 0.44 -6.68
N VAL A 181 -0.72 -0.26 -6.39
CA VAL A 181 -0.10 -1.24 -7.28
C VAL A 181 -0.22 -2.61 -6.64
N SER A 182 -0.57 -3.62 -7.41
CA SER A 182 -0.64 -5.01 -6.97
C SER A 182 -0.04 -5.94 -8.02
N GLY A 183 0.47 -7.08 -7.62
CA GLY A 183 0.95 -8.10 -8.53
C GLY A 183 1.40 -9.34 -7.79
N VAL A 184 2.25 -10.14 -8.43
CA VAL A 184 2.88 -11.33 -7.86
C VAL A 184 4.39 -11.11 -7.83
N ASP A 185 5.04 -11.43 -6.71
CA ASP A 185 6.48 -11.29 -6.55
C ASP A 185 7.26 -12.48 -7.14
N GLY A 186 8.60 -12.37 -7.21
CA GLY A 186 9.47 -13.44 -7.73
C GLY A 186 9.42 -14.76 -6.95
N ALA A 187 8.82 -14.80 -5.77
CA ALA A 187 8.57 -16.02 -5.01
C ALA A 187 7.14 -16.55 -5.18
N GLY A 188 6.34 -15.94 -6.08
CA GLY A 188 4.96 -16.32 -6.36
C GLY A 188 3.93 -15.74 -5.38
N TRP A 189 4.31 -14.80 -4.51
CA TRP A 189 3.40 -14.24 -3.52
C TRP A 189 2.67 -12.99 -4.02
N PRO A 190 1.37 -12.85 -3.76
CA PRO A 190 0.67 -11.62 -4.07
C PRO A 190 1.22 -10.46 -3.23
N PHE A 191 1.46 -9.31 -3.85
CA PHE A 191 1.85 -8.08 -3.18
C PHE A 191 0.86 -6.95 -3.47
N GLN A 192 0.80 -5.98 -2.56
CA GLN A 192 0.14 -4.70 -2.79
C GLN A 192 0.99 -3.57 -2.18
N ARG A 193 1.14 -2.48 -2.93
CA ARG A 193 1.81 -1.25 -2.50
C ARG A 193 0.90 -0.06 -2.73
N VAL A 194 1.00 0.92 -1.85
CA VAL A 194 0.21 2.14 -1.90
C VAL A 194 1.19 3.31 -1.87
N HIS A 195 1.10 4.21 -2.83
CA HIS A 195 1.85 5.45 -2.77
C HIS A 195 1.39 6.28 -1.56
N ALA A 196 2.33 6.62 -0.68
CA ALA A 196 2.06 7.18 0.64
C ALA A 196 1.53 8.63 0.63
N PRO A 197 1.96 9.50 -0.30
CA PRO A 197 1.29 10.78 -0.56
C PRO A 197 -0.14 10.60 -1.09
N LEU A 198 -1.04 11.49 -0.65
CA LEU A 198 -2.35 11.67 -1.26
C LEU A 198 -2.21 12.73 -2.36
N PHE A 199 -2.67 12.44 -3.57
CA PHE A 199 -2.72 13.42 -4.64
C PHE A 199 -3.99 14.27 -4.48
N GLU A 200 -3.82 15.58 -4.48
CA GLU A 200 -4.89 16.57 -4.48
C GLU A 200 -4.99 17.18 -5.89
N PRO A 201 -5.99 16.79 -6.69
CA PRO A 201 -6.10 17.26 -8.06
C PRO A 201 -6.46 18.74 -8.12
N ALA A 202 -5.75 19.51 -8.93
CA ALA A 202 -6.19 20.85 -9.30
C ALA A 202 -7.42 20.76 -10.22
N PRO A 203 -8.37 21.73 -10.13
CA PRO A 203 -9.47 21.82 -11.09
C PRO A 203 -8.93 22.00 -12.53
N ARG A 204 -9.78 21.66 -13.50
CA ARG A 204 -9.45 21.73 -14.93
C ARG A 204 -9.08 23.14 -15.36
#